data_AF-A0A9W9MXV9-F1
#
_entry.id   AF-A0A9W9MXV9-F1
#
_cell.length_a   1.000
_cell.length_b   1.000
_cell.length_c   1.000
_cell.angle_alpha   90.00
_cell.angle_beta   90.00
_cell.angle_gamma   90.00
#
_symmetry.space_group_name_H-M   'P 1'
#
loop_
_entity.id
_entity.type
_entity.pdbx_description
1 polymer ?
#
loop_
_entity_poly.entity_id
_entity_poly.type
_entity_poly.pdbx_seq_one_letter_code
_entity_poly.pdbx_strand_id
1 'polypeptide(L)'
;MLISTLLSHMDFVSRFAIDNATPYSVSKAAANLLMGKYYAALGATEGILFMAISPGVVSKPDMTPTVDEAEGRRKMAGKLKSYAPHFIGPVTMEESVRMQLEVIDKATVETYGGTFVSHFGNKKWL
;
A
#
# COMPACT_ATOMS: atom_id res chain seq x y z
N MET A 1 5.44 -9.72 8.32
CA MET A 1 4.67 -8.65 7.64
C MET A 1 5.57 -7.92 6.63
N LEU A 2 5.02 -7.44 5.50
CA LEU A 2 5.73 -6.66 4.49
C LEU A 2 5.04 -5.31 4.22
N ILE A 3 5.83 -4.24 4.04
CA ILE A 3 5.34 -2.95 3.54
C ILE A 3 5.19 -2.99 2.02
N SER A 4 4.00 -2.67 1.54
CA SER A 4 3.59 -2.67 0.14
C SER A 4 3.15 -1.28 -0.32
N THR A 5 2.37 -1.20 -1.38
CA THR A 5 1.88 0.04 -1.97
C THR A 5 0.57 -0.19 -2.72
N LEU A 6 -0.33 0.80 -2.70
CA LEU A 6 -1.56 0.77 -3.50
C LEU A 6 -1.28 0.63 -5.01
N LEU A 7 -0.09 1.04 -5.48
CA LEU A 7 0.35 0.89 -6.87
C LEU A 7 0.59 -0.57 -7.29
N SER A 8 0.61 -1.49 -6.33
CA SER A 8 0.68 -2.94 -6.60
C SER A 8 -0.70 -3.59 -6.76
N HIS A 9 -1.78 -2.81 -6.61
CA HIS A 9 -3.15 -3.29 -6.81
C HIS A 9 -3.58 -3.12 -8.27
N MET A 10 -3.65 -4.23 -9.01
CA MET A 10 -3.91 -4.23 -10.46
C MET A 10 -5.19 -3.48 -10.85
N ASP A 11 -6.29 -3.67 -10.12
CA ASP A 11 -7.55 -2.96 -10.41
C ASP A 11 -7.42 -1.46 -10.17
N PHE A 12 -6.61 -1.03 -9.20
CA PHE A 12 -6.38 0.39 -8.97
C PHE A 12 -5.58 0.99 -10.12
N VAL A 13 -4.49 0.32 -10.50
CA VAL A 13 -3.60 0.74 -11.59
C VAL A 13 -4.36 0.88 -12.91
N SER A 14 -5.14 -0.13 -13.28
CA SER A 14 -5.90 -0.13 -14.53
C SER A 14 -7.04 0.88 -14.54
N ARG A 15 -7.84 0.97 -13.46
CA ARG A 15 -8.99 1.89 -13.39
C ARG A 15 -8.59 3.37 -13.41
N PHE A 16 -7.47 3.72 -12.77
CA PHE A 16 -7.01 5.10 -12.67
C PHE A 16 -5.85 5.42 -13.63
N ALA A 17 -5.61 4.54 -14.61
CA ALA A 17 -4.60 4.69 -15.65
C ALA A 17 -3.21 5.06 -15.10
N ILE A 18 -2.76 4.35 -14.07
CA ILE A 18 -1.47 4.60 -13.42
C ILE A 18 -0.36 3.95 -14.25
N ASP A 19 0.51 4.76 -14.84
CA ASP A 19 1.49 4.39 -15.85
C ASP A 19 2.95 4.60 -15.42
N ASN A 20 3.16 5.01 -14.17
CA ASN A 20 4.47 5.33 -13.62
C ASN A 20 4.91 4.33 -12.52
N ALA A 21 6.16 4.46 -12.08
CA ALA A 21 6.77 3.65 -11.02
C ALA A 21 6.73 2.12 -11.30
N THR A 22 6.76 1.70 -12.57
CA THR A 22 6.55 0.30 -12.98
C THR A 22 7.43 -0.71 -12.24
N PRO A 23 8.77 -0.58 -12.17
CA PRO A 23 9.59 -1.59 -11.47
C PRO A 23 9.27 -1.67 -9.99
N TYR A 24 9.01 -0.52 -9.34
CA TYR A 24 8.60 -0.46 -7.94
C TYR A 24 7.27 -1.19 -7.72
N SER A 25 6.25 -0.87 -8.52
CA SER A 25 4.91 -1.48 -8.44
C SER A 25 4.95 -2.99 -8.66
N VAL A 26 5.72 -3.45 -9.66
CA VAL A 26 5.91 -4.89 -9.94
C VAL A 26 6.61 -5.59 -8.78
N SER A 27 7.67 -5.00 -8.21
CA SER A 27 8.38 -5.60 -7.07
C SER A 27 7.46 -5.78 -5.85
N LYS A 28 6.59 -4.79 -5.59
CA LYS A 28 5.62 -4.86 -4.50
C LYS A 28 4.49 -5.85 -4.78
N ALA A 29 4.03 -5.96 -6.03
CA ALA A 29 3.05 -6.97 -6.42
C ALA A 29 3.59 -8.39 -6.26
N ALA A 30 4.82 -8.64 -6.68
CA ALA A 30 5.50 -9.93 -6.48
C ALA A 30 5.65 -10.26 -4.99
N ALA A 31 6.03 -9.27 -4.17
CA ALA A 31 6.14 -9.45 -2.73
C ALA A 31 4.77 -9.73 -2.05
N ASN A 32 3.69 -9.10 -2.49
CA ASN A 32 2.34 -9.41 -2.00
C ASN A 32 1.96 -10.86 -2.31
N LEU A 33 2.26 -11.33 -3.53
CA LEU A 33 2.02 -12.72 -3.92
C LEU A 33 2.85 -13.68 -3.06
N LEU A 34 4.09 -13.33 -2.75
CA LEU A 34 4.96 -14.11 -1.86
C LEU A 34 4.34 -14.26 -0.47
N MET A 35 3.77 -13.19 0.11
CA MET A 35 3.07 -13.28 1.40
C MET A 35 1.88 -14.25 1.35
N GLY A 36 1.11 -14.22 0.26
CA GLY A 36 0.02 -15.19 0.04
C GLY A 36 0.53 -16.63 -0.09
N LYS A 37 1.66 -16.84 -0.79
CA LYS A 37 2.28 -18.16 -0.92
C LYS A 37 2.80 -18.70 0.40
N TYR A 38 3.45 -17.87 1.23
CA TYR A 38 3.90 -18.28 2.56
C TYR A 38 2.75 -18.57 3.52
N TYR A 39 1.67 -17.79 3.47
CA TYR A 39 0.46 -18.13 4.22
C TYR A 39 -0.11 -19.49 3.82
N ALA A 40 -0.21 -19.76 2.51
CA ALA A 40 -0.71 -21.03 2.02
C ALA A 40 0.19 -22.22 2.37
N ALA A 41 1.52 -22.02 2.40
CA ALA A 41 2.48 -23.08 2.68
C ALA A 41 2.66 -23.37 4.18
N LEU A 42 2.66 -22.33 5.01
CA LEU A 42 3.03 -22.40 6.43
C LEU A 42 2.00 -21.74 7.33
N GLY A 43 1.45 -20.59 6.91
CA GLY A 43 0.62 -19.77 7.80
C GLY A 43 -0.65 -20.46 8.28
N ALA A 44 -1.37 -21.13 7.38
CA ALA A 44 -2.62 -21.80 7.72
C ALA A 44 -2.43 -23.03 8.64
N THR A 45 -1.30 -23.74 8.52
CA THR A 45 -1.04 -25.00 9.22
C THR A 45 -0.20 -24.82 10.48
N GLU A 46 0.72 -23.85 10.49
CA GLU A 46 1.67 -23.61 11.59
C GLU A 46 1.27 -22.39 12.45
N GLY A 47 0.17 -21.71 12.12
CA GLY A 47 -0.30 -20.54 12.86
C GLY A 47 0.60 -19.31 12.70
N ILE A 48 1.30 -19.18 11.58
CA ILE A 48 2.20 -18.05 11.30
C ILE A 48 1.49 -16.99 10.47
N LEU A 49 1.45 -15.74 10.95
CA LEU A 49 0.84 -14.64 10.23
C LEU A 49 1.76 -14.10 9.12
N PHE A 50 1.31 -14.26 7.88
CA PHE A 50 1.90 -13.63 6.69
C PHE A 50 0.89 -12.64 6.11
N MET A 51 1.24 -11.36 6.01
CA MET A 51 0.41 -10.32 5.40
C MET A 51 1.24 -9.16 4.84
N ALA A 52 0.66 -8.41 3.92
CA ALA A 52 1.22 -7.18 3.36
C ALA A 52 0.33 -5.96 3.67
N ILE A 53 0.93 -4.81 3.93
CA ILE A 53 0.22 -3.56 4.24
C ILE A 53 0.72 -2.38 3.38
N SER A 54 -0.19 -1.66 2.74
CA SER A 54 0.10 -0.40 2.05
C SER A 54 -0.04 0.77 3.03
N PRO A 55 1.01 1.59 3.23
CA PRO A 55 1.05 2.63 4.27
C PRO A 55 0.18 3.86 3.98
N GLY A 56 -0.47 3.89 2.81
CA GLY A 56 -1.13 5.09 2.29
C GLY A 56 -0.17 5.97 1.50
N VAL A 57 -0.52 7.23 1.30
CA VAL A 57 0.37 8.24 0.69
C VAL A 57 0.99 9.04 1.83
N VAL A 58 2.30 8.93 1.98
CA VAL A 58 3.04 9.49 3.12
C VAL A 58 3.93 10.64 2.67
N SER A 59 3.92 11.74 3.42
CA SER A 59 4.78 12.90 3.17
C SER A 59 6.24 12.53 3.37
N LYS A 60 7.09 12.88 2.40
CA LYS A 60 8.55 12.80 2.53
C LYS A 60 9.07 14.21 2.80
N PRO A 61 9.60 14.51 4.00
CA PRO A 61 9.93 15.88 4.37
C PRO A 61 11.19 16.46 3.68
N ASP A 62 12.07 15.62 3.10
CA ASP A 62 13.48 16.03 2.99
C ASP A 62 14.06 16.13 1.57
N MET A 63 13.24 16.21 0.52
CA MET A 63 13.76 16.30 -0.85
C MET A 63 12.97 17.30 -1.69
N THR A 64 13.64 18.41 -2.05
CA THR A 64 13.18 19.30 -3.12
C THR A 64 13.10 18.47 -4.40
N PRO A 65 11.89 18.24 -4.95
CA PRO A 65 11.75 17.43 -6.15
C PRO A 65 12.39 18.15 -7.34
N THR A 66 12.92 17.37 -8.28
CA THR A 66 13.21 17.91 -9.62
C THR A 66 11.93 18.39 -10.30
N VAL A 67 12.05 19.16 -11.40
CA VAL A 67 10.87 19.63 -12.15
C VAL A 67 10.01 18.46 -12.63
N ASP A 68 10.64 17.41 -13.15
CA ASP A 68 9.96 16.20 -13.64
C ASP A 68 9.28 15.43 -12.51
N GLU A 69 9.94 15.31 -11.35
CA GLU A 69 9.35 14.69 -10.17
C GLU A 69 8.14 15.47 -9.66
N ALA A 70 8.22 16.80 -9.65
CA ALA A 70 7.12 17.66 -9.24
C ALA A 70 5.92 17.51 -10.21
N GLU A 71 6.16 17.44 -11.51
CA GLU A 71 5.11 17.18 -12.50
C GLU A 71 4.48 15.79 -12.33
N GLY A 72 5.31 14.76 -12.15
CA GLY A 72 4.84 13.41 -11.85
C GLY A 72 3.99 13.33 -10.59
N ARG A 73 4.40 14.03 -9.51
CA ARG A 73 3.62 14.15 -8.27
C ARG A 73 2.28 14.86 -8.51
N ARG A 74 2.23 15.94 -9.30
CA ARG A 74 0.97 16.62 -9.66
C ARG A 74 0.02 15.72 -10.45
N LYS A 75 0.52 15.02 -11.47
CA LYS A 75 -0.25 14.06 -12.26
C LYS A 75 -0.83 12.94 -11.38
N MET A 76 0.01 12.38 -10.49
CA MET A 76 -0.43 11.37 -9.53
C MET A 76 -1.47 11.91 -8.56
N ALA A 77 -1.29 13.12 -8.01
CA ALA A 77 -2.28 13.73 -7.11
C ALA A 77 -3.65 13.89 -7.78
N GLY A 78 -3.70 14.26 -9.06
CA GLY A 78 -4.95 14.29 -9.83
C GLY A 78 -5.63 12.92 -9.92
N LYS A 79 -4.87 11.86 -10.23
CA LYS A 79 -5.39 10.48 -10.29
C LYS A 79 -5.89 10.01 -8.90
N LEU A 80 -5.15 10.29 -7.83
CA LEU A 80 -5.55 9.97 -6.46
C LEU A 80 -6.83 10.71 -6.03
N LYS A 81 -6.99 11.97 -6.42
CA LYS A 81 -8.20 12.75 -6.12
C LYS A 81 -9.43 12.25 -6.90
N SER A 82 -9.23 11.70 -8.10
CA SER A 82 -10.32 11.03 -8.84
C SER A 82 -10.79 9.73 -8.17
N TYR A 83 -9.88 9.02 -7.50
CA TYR A 83 -10.20 7.83 -6.70
C TYR A 83 -10.85 8.19 -5.36
N ALA A 84 -10.27 9.15 -4.64
CA ALA A 84 -10.70 9.59 -3.33
C ALA A 84 -10.84 11.12 -3.30
N PRO A 85 -12.02 11.68 -3.60
CA PRO A 85 -12.21 13.14 -3.65
C PRO A 85 -11.94 13.86 -2.31
N HIS A 86 -12.05 13.14 -1.20
CA HIS A 86 -11.76 13.60 0.15
C HIS A 86 -10.26 13.57 0.50
N PHE A 87 -9.42 13.01 -0.38
CA PHE A 87 -7.97 13.01 -0.20
C PHE A 87 -7.44 14.44 -0.34
N ILE A 88 -7.05 15.02 0.80
CA ILE A 88 -6.52 16.39 0.88
C ILE A 88 -4.99 16.45 0.73
N GLY A 89 -4.31 15.30 0.82
CA GLY A 89 -2.87 15.21 0.66
C GLY A 89 -2.26 14.05 1.45
N PRO A 90 -0.93 13.86 1.33
CA PRO A 90 -0.21 12.85 2.08
C PRO A 90 -0.38 13.03 3.60
N VAL A 91 -0.45 11.92 4.34
CA VAL A 91 -0.35 11.91 5.80
C VAL A 91 1.10 12.02 6.26
N THR A 92 1.32 12.42 7.51
CA THR A 92 2.65 12.38 8.13
C THR A 92 3.17 10.94 8.27
N MET A 93 4.48 10.78 8.49
CA MET A 93 5.06 9.46 8.74
C MET A 93 4.50 8.85 10.03
N GLU A 94 4.37 9.67 11.07
CA GLU A 94 3.85 9.32 12.37
C GLU A 94 2.40 8.85 12.29
N GLU A 95 1.54 9.57 11.55
CA GLU A 95 0.15 9.16 11.31
C GLU A 95 0.08 7.85 10.53
N SER A 96 0.88 7.69 9.47
CA SER A 96 0.91 6.45 8.70
C SER A 96 1.34 5.26 9.55
N VAL A 97 2.35 5.41 10.40
CA VAL A 97 2.81 4.37 11.32
C VAL A 97 1.73 4.05 12.35
N ARG A 98 1.11 5.06 12.97
CA ARG A 98 0.02 4.86 13.93
C ARG A 98 -1.13 4.05 13.33
N MET A 99 -1.57 4.40 12.13
CA MET A 99 -2.67 3.70 11.44
C MET A 99 -2.29 2.26 11.08
N GLN A 100 -1.05 2.01 10.67
CA GLN A 100 -0.57 0.65 10.43
C GLN A 100 -0.50 -0.17 11.72
N LEU A 101 -0.04 0.41 12.84
CA LEU A 101 -0.02 -0.26 14.13
C LEU A 101 -1.43 -0.66 14.59
N GLU A 102 -2.45 0.18 14.37
CA GLU A 102 -3.84 -0.18 14.68
C GLU A 102 -4.36 -1.39 13.89
N VAL A 103 -3.85 -1.63 12.68
CA VAL A 103 -4.14 -2.83 11.89
C VAL A 103 -3.37 -4.02 12.43
N ILE A 104 -2.07 -3.83 12.71
CA ILE A 104 -1.16 -4.87 13.21
C ILE A 104 -1.63 -5.41 14.56
N ASP A 105 -2.05 -4.54 15.47
CA ASP A 105 -2.52 -4.91 16.82
C ASP A 105 -3.76 -5.80 16.79
N LYS A 106 -4.54 -5.74 15.70
CA LYS A 106 -5.75 -6.54 15.49
C LYS A 106 -5.51 -7.74 14.58
N ALA A 107 -4.29 -7.91 14.06
CA ALA A 107 -4.03 -8.86 13.01
C ALA A 107 -3.82 -10.28 13.55
N THR A 108 -4.64 -11.22 13.09
CA THR A 108 -4.50 -12.65 13.37
C THR A 108 -4.35 -13.44 12.07
N VAL A 109 -3.96 -14.71 12.20
CA VAL A 109 -3.85 -15.66 11.08
C VAL A 109 -5.20 -15.81 10.36
N GLU A 110 -6.30 -15.85 11.10
CA GLU A 110 -7.66 -16.05 10.59
C GLU A 110 -8.21 -14.81 9.89
N THR A 111 -7.80 -13.62 10.34
CA THR A 111 -8.36 -12.35 9.87
C THR A 111 -7.54 -11.75 8.72
N TYR A 112 -6.21 -11.84 8.77
CA TYR A 112 -5.33 -11.18 7.80
C TYR A 112 -4.32 -12.12 7.12
N GLY A 113 -4.34 -13.42 7.43
CA GLY A 113 -3.47 -14.40 6.79
C GLY A 113 -3.53 -14.38 5.26
N GLY A 114 -2.38 -14.22 4.61
CA GLY A 114 -2.21 -14.16 3.17
C GLY A 114 -2.75 -12.89 2.51
N THR A 115 -3.21 -11.91 3.28
CA THR A 115 -3.87 -10.72 2.75
C THR A 115 -2.90 -9.61 2.38
N PHE A 116 -3.39 -8.71 1.52
CA PHE A 116 -2.77 -7.42 1.22
C PHE A 116 -3.78 -6.31 1.51
N VAL A 117 -3.55 -5.48 2.52
CA VAL A 117 -4.50 -4.45 2.97
C VAL A 117 -3.85 -3.06 2.97
N SER A 118 -4.64 -2.01 3.12
CA SER A 118 -4.15 -0.66 3.38
C SER A 118 -3.89 -0.44 4.88
N HIS A 119 -3.37 0.73 5.21
CA HIS A 119 -3.31 1.30 6.55
C HIS A 119 -4.67 1.43 7.26
N PHE A 120 -5.80 1.10 6.61
CA PHE A 120 -7.12 0.93 7.24
C PHE A 120 -7.53 -0.54 7.47
N GLY A 121 -6.67 -1.50 7.14
CA GLY A 121 -6.96 -2.93 7.27
C GLY A 121 -7.91 -3.47 6.20
N ASN A 122 -8.15 -2.72 5.12
CA ASN A 122 -9.07 -3.13 4.05
C ASN A 122 -8.52 -2.75 2.66
N LYS A 123 -9.34 -2.81 1.61
CA LYS A 123 -8.95 -2.51 0.21
C LYS A 123 -9.27 -1.06 -0.21
N LYS A 124 -9.54 -0.16 0.74
CA LYS A 124 -9.58 1.29 0.52
C LYS A 124 -8.17 1.84 0.74
N TRP A 125 -7.60 2.49 -0.25
CA TRP A 125 -6.17 2.81 -0.26
C TRP A 125 -5.82 4.20 0.27
N LEU A 126 -6.80 5.10 0.30
CA LEU A 126 -6.77 6.48 0.77
C LEU A 126 -8.03 6.77 1.58
#